data_AF-A0A3M1D6W7-F1
#
_entry.id   AF-A0A3M1D6W7-F1
#
_cell.length_a   1.000
_cell.length_b   1.000
_cell.length_c   1.000
_cell.angle_alpha   90.00
_cell.angle_beta   90.00
_cell.angle_gamma   90.00
#
_symmetry.space_group_name_H-M   'P 1'
#
loop_
_entity.id
_entity.type
_entity.pdbx_description
1 polymer ?
#
loop_
_entity_poly.entity_id
_entity_poly.type
_entity_poly.pdbx_seq_one_letter_code
_entity_poly.pdbx_strand_id
1 'polypeptide(L)'
;MTWQDTAVAPSGTHHLRGGVPLYVERFDEVLKFHPPGLAPVRRGEHAWHIRVDGSPAYSRRFLRTFGFYEGFAAVVSPDGWHHIRTDGTDLYRARYAWCGNFQGGRCPVREPDGAYLHISSEGEPAYGARWRYAGDYRDGIAVVQAVDGRSSHIDLSGELVHGVWFLDLDVFHKGFARARDGDGWTHVDGRGRPVYGRRFASVEPFYNGQARVERFDGGLEVIDVTGRQIAELRPGLRSEFASLSGDLVGFWRTQAICAAVELGVFDALPGTIEGVAQACGLEPERCGRLLRALAELHLTRQEGSAWWTTERGDYLKATHPWTLAGAAVEYGRRFARKWEALPAALRSDAGWRAPDIFGEVAADRERMATHHRMLMSYALHDYASVPSA
;
A
#
# COMPACT_ATOMS: atom_id res chain seq x y z
N MET A 1 46.63 -2.78 -4.18
CA MET A 1 45.69 -3.83 -3.73
C MET A 1 44.34 -3.58 -4.39
N THR A 2 43.73 -4.57 -5.05
CA THR A 2 42.44 -4.42 -5.76
C THR A 2 41.27 -4.60 -4.79
N TRP A 3 40.49 -3.54 -4.57
CA TRP A 3 39.33 -3.55 -3.65
C TRP A 3 38.13 -4.34 -4.21
N GLN A 4 38.15 -4.69 -5.50
CA GLN A 4 37.06 -5.36 -6.21
C GLN A 4 36.75 -6.77 -5.67
N ASP A 5 37.76 -7.48 -5.15
CA ASP A 5 37.62 -8.85 -4.64
C ASP A 5 37.40 -8.90 -3.13
N THR A 6 36.79 -7.85 -2.57
CA THR A 6 36.57 -7.73 -1.12
C THR A 6 35.11 -7.94 -0.77
N ALA A 7 34.88 -8.48 0.42
CA ALA A 7 33.55 -8.64 0.99
C ALA A 7 33.50 -7.99 2.37
N VAL A 8 32.33 -7.49 2.76
CA VAL A 8 32.09 -7.09 4.15
C VAL A 8 31.98 -8.36 4.99
N ALA A 9 32.70 -8.41 6.12
CA ALA A 9 32.60 -9.53 7.05
C ALA A 9 31.14 -9.71 7.52
N PRO A 10 30.68 -10.93 7.83
CA PRO A 10 29.31 -11.14 8.33
C PRO A 10 28.98 -10.33 9.60
N SER A 11 29.99 -9.98 10.40
CA SER A 11 29.85 -9.10 11.56
C SER A 11 29.60 -7.63 11.21
N GLY A 12 29.81 -7.21 9.97
CA GLY A 12 29.69 -5.83 9.52
C GLY A 12 30.83 -4.90 9.97
N THR A 13 31.88 -5.41 10.62
CA THR A 13 32.89 -4.56 11.32
C THR A 13 34.18 -4.30 10.54
N HIS A 14 34.42 -5.02 9.44
CA HIS A 14 35.64 -4.92 8.62
C HIS A 14 35.44 -5.60 7.26
N HIS A 15 36.44 -5.47 6.39
CA HIS A 15 36.46 -6.11 5.09
C HIS A 15 37.36 -7.35 5.07
N LEU A 16 36.97 -8.34 4.29
CA LEU A 16 37.67 -9.59 4.05
C LEU A 16 38.14 -9.66 2.60
N ARG A 17 39.26 -10.34 2.36
CA ARG A 17 39.66 -10.86 1.04
C ARG A 17 40.02 -12.33 1.20
N GLY A 18 39.37 -13.21 0.42
CA GLY A 18 39.58 -14.66 0.55
C GLY A 18 39.34 -15.17 1.98
N GLY A 19 38.40 -14.58 2.72
CA GLY A 19 38.12 -14.93 4.12
C GLY A 19 39.06 -14.33 5.17
N VAL A 20 40.12 -13.62 4.76
CA VAL A 20 41.11 -13.02 5.67
C VAL A 20 40.83 -11.51 5.85
N PRO A 21 40.86 -10.97 7.08
CA PRO A 21 40.73 -9.54 7.32
C PRO A 21 41.79 -8.70 6.57
N LEU A 22 41.36 -7.63 5.91
CA LEU A 22 42.26 -6.73 5.17
C LEU A 22 43.14 -5.84 6.07
N TYR A 23 42.66 -5.57 7.29
CA TYR A 23 43.31 -4.68 8.26
C TYR A 23 42.91 -5.09 9.69
N VAL A 24 43.65 -4.59 10.68
CA VAL A 24 43.49 -5.00 12.09
C VAL A 24 42.36 -4.26 12.79
N GLU A 25 42.06 -3.04 12.35
CA GLU A 25 41.04 -2.18 12.91
C GLU A 25 39.65 -2.80 12.80
N ARG A 26 38.80 -2.54 13.80
CA ARG A 26 37.38 -2.94 13.80
C ARG A 26 36.50 -1.72 13.99
N PHE A 27 35.49 -1.58 13.14
CA PHE A 27 34.52 -0.50 13.16
C PHE A 27 33.19 -1.02 13.69
N ASP A 28 32.29 -0.11 14.06
CA ASP A 28 30.93 -0.49 14.44
C ASP A 28 30.13 -0.92 13.20
N GLU A 29 30.46 -0.31 12.05
CA GLU A 29 29.85 -0.60 10.75
C GLU A 29 30.84 -0.26 9.63
N VAL A 30 30.88 -1.10 8.60
CA VAL A 30 31.51 -0.81 7.31
C VAL A 30 30.53 -1.10 6.17
N LEU A 31 30.53 -0.25 5.15
CA LEU A 31 29.88 -0.51 3.87
C LEU A 31 30.92 -0.93 2.83
N LYS A 32 30.48 -1.51 1.71
CA LYS A 32 31.37 -2.02 0.66
C LYS A 32 32.32 -0.95 0.14
N PHE A 33 33.47 -1.37 -0.38
CA PHE A 33 34.33 -0.50 -1.19
C PHE A 33 33.63 -0.12 -2.51
N HIS A 34 33.70 1.17 -2.84
CA HIS A 34 33.28 1.75 -4.13
C HIS A 34 34.49 2.37 -4.83
N PRO A 35 34.48 2.52 -6.17
CA PRO A 35 35.49 3.31 -6.88
C PRO A 35 35.69 4.69 -6.22
N PRO A 36 36.93 5.15 -5.99
CA PRO A 36 38.21 4.59 -6.47
C PRO A 36 38.87 3.54 -5.55
N GLY A 37 38.14 3.00 -4.57
CA GLY A 37 38.65 2.07 -3.56
C GLY A 37 38.49 2.62 -2.15
N LEU A 38 37.37 3.30 -1.90
CA LEU A 38 37.01 3.88 -0.61
C LEU A 38 35.79 3.19 -0.05
N ALA A 39 35.79 2.93 1.26
CA ALA A 39 34.67 2.31 1.96
C ALA A 39 34.18 3.23 3.10
N PRO A 40 32.87 3.46 3.22
CA PRO A 40 32.28 4.14 4.38
C PRO A 40 32.46 3.30 5.65
N VAL A 41 32.82 3.94 6.75
CA VAL A 41 32.90 3.31 8.08
C VAL A 41 32.29 4.20 9.15
N ARG A 42 31.86 3.58 10.25
CA ARG A 42 31.37 4.28 11.44
C ARG A 42 32.03 3.73 12.70
N ARG A 43 32.41 4.63 13.62
CA ARG A 43 32.87 4.30 14.98
C ARG A 43 32.39 5.37 15.95
N GLY A 44 31.59 4.96 16.94
CA GLY A 44 30.85 5.85 17.81
C GLY A 44 29.93 6.77 17.00
N GLU A 45 30.01 8.06 17.29
CA GLU A 45 29.24 9.13 16.64
C GLU A 45 29.88 9.64 15.33
N HIS A 46 31.00 9.06 14.92
CA HIS A 46 31.78 9.55 13.78
C HIS A 46 31.79 8.54 12.63
N ALA A 47 31.61 9.06 11.43
CA ALA A 47 31.70 8.34 10.17
C ALA A 47 32.68 9.02 9.21
N TRP A 48 33.38 8.22 8.41
CA TRP A 48 34.35 8.67 7.40
C TRP A 48 34.59 7.56 6.37
N HIS A 49 35.40 7.84 5.35
CA HIS A 49 35.83 6.83 4.39
C HIS A 49 37.24 6.32 4.70
N ILE A 50 37.48 5.02 4.51
CA ILE A 50 38.80 4.40 4.63
C ILE A 50 39.34 3.96 3.27
N ARG A 51 40.67 3.84 3.19
CA ARG A 51 41.37 3.15 2.10
C ARG A 51 41.34 1.64 2.34
N VAL A 52 41.80 0.88 1.36
CA VAL A 52 41.85 -0.60 1.38
C VAL A 52 42.65 -1.16 2.56
N ASP A 53 43.64 -0.41 3.04
CA ASP A 53 44.49 -0.77 4.19
C ASP A 53 43.85 -0.41 5.55
N GLY A 54 42.61 0.09 5.58
CA GLY A 54 41.92 0.49 6.81
C GLY A 54 42.23 1.91 7.27
N SER A 55 43.20 2.59 6.66
CA SER A 55 43.56 3.97 7.03
C SER A 55 42.47 4.97 6.64
N PRO A 56 42.22 6.02 7.45
CA PRO A 56 41.30 7.09 7.07
C PRO A 56 41.72 7.78 5.77
N ALA A 57 40.80 7.91 4.81
CA ALA A 57 41.05 8.62 3.55
C ALA A 57 41.36 10.11 3.78
N TYR A 58 40.72 10.71 4.77
CA TYR A 58 40.86 12.11 5.19
C TYR A 58 40.58 12.26 6.70
N SER A 59 40.88 13.44 7.27
CA SER A 59 40.75 13.71 8.71
C SER A 59 39.33 14.12 9.16
N ARG A 60 38.52 14.68 8.26
CA ARG A 60 37.14 15.12 8.56
C ARG A 60 36.25 13.95 9.00
N ARG A 61 35.30 14.23 9.88
CA ARG A 61 34.32 13.27 10.41
C ARG A 61 32.91 13.81 10.21
N PHE A 62 31.99 12.89 9.96
CA PHE A 62 30.58 13.12 9.66
C PHE A 62 29.72 12.31 10.64
N LEU A 63 28.41 12.56 10.68
CA LEU A 63 27.47 11.72 11.42
C LEU A 63 27.23 10.40 10.67
N ARG A 64 27.14 10.46 9.33
CA ARG A 64 27.07 9.28 8.44
C ARG A 64 27.76 9.53 7.11
N THR A 65 28.23 8.47 6.47
CA THR A 65 28.83 8.46 5.12
C THR A 65 28.28 7.29 4.31
N PHE A 66 28.09 7.48 3.01
CA PHE A 66 27.61 6.47 2.07
C PHE A 66 28.59 6.25 0.92
N GLY A 67 28.39 5.21 0.12
CA GLY A 67 29.31 4.82 -0.96
C GLY A 67 29.53 5.93 -2.00
N PHE A 68 30.69 5.90 -2.66
CA PHE A 68 30.99 6.80 -3.77
C PHE A 68 30.31 6.32 -5.06
N TYR A 69 29.62 7.25 -5.73
CA TYR A 69 29.06 7.07 -7.07
C TYR A 69 29.44 8.29 -7.91
N GLU A 70 29.93 8.05 -9.12
CA GLU A 70 30.42 9.10 -10.04
C GLU A 70 31.46 10.06 -9.41
N GLY A 71 32.24 9.58 -8.42
CA GLY A 71 33.27 10.36 -7.74
C GLY A 71 32.79 11.17 -6.53
N PHE A 72 31.51 11.08 -6.15
CA PHE A 72 30.93 11.79 -5.01
C PHE A 72 30.28 10.84 -4.02
N ALA A 73 30.27 11.20 -2.74
CA ALA A 73 29.60 10.43 -1.69
C ALA A 73 28.61 11.32 -0.92
N ALA A 74 27.40 10.82 -0.70
CA ALA A 74 26.46 11.43 0.22
C ALA A 74 26.97 11.27 1.66
N VAL A 75 26.81 12.32 2.46
CA VAL A 75 27.18 12.36 3.88
C VAL A 75 26.15 13.14 4.68
N VAL A 76 26.14 12.91 5.99
CA VAL A 76 25.30 13.62 6.95
C VAL A 76 26.19 14.39 7.91
N SER A 77 25.98 15.70 8.00
CA SER A 77 26.57 16.58 9.01
C SER A 77 25.47 17.19 9.90
N PRO A 78 25.82 17.85 11.02
CA PRO A 78 24.83 18.53 11.86
C PRO A 78 23.98 19.59 11.14
N ASP A 79 24.50 20.16 10.06
CA ASP A 79 23.84 21.17 9.20
C ASP A 79 23.06 20.55 8.03
N GLY A 80 23.03 19.23 7.89
CA GLY A 80 22.21 18.52 6.90
C GLY A 80 22.97 17.58 5.96
N TRP A 81 22.22 16.99 5.03
CA TRP A 81 22.76 16.10 4.00
C TRP A 81 23.43 16.91 2.88
N HIS A 82 24.57 16.40 2.39
CA HIS A 82 25.28 16.97 1.24
C HIS A 82 26.22 15.91 0.63
N HIS A 83 26.91 16.29 -0.44
CA HIS A 83 27.91 15.43 -1.08
C HIS A 83 29.33 15.96 -0.88
N ILE A 84 30.28 15.03 -0.84
CA ILE A 84 31.71 15.32 -0.72
C ILE A 84 32.50 14.71 -1.87
N ARG A 85 33.67 15.30 -2.14
CA ARG A 85 34.72 14.71 -2.98
C ARG A 85 35.50 13.63 -2.21
N THR A 86 36.34 12.89 -2.92
CA THR A 86 37.17 11.81 -2.34
C THR A 86 38.15 12.26 -1.27
N ASP A 87 38.49 13.55 -1.22
CA ASP A 87 39.35 14.16 -0.20
C ASP A 87 38.57 14.63 1.05
N GLY A 88 37.26 14.45 1.09
CA GLY A 88 36.39 14.84 2.20
C GLY A 88 35.93 16.30 2.16
N THR A 89 36.28 17.06 1.13
CA THR A 89 35.77 18.43 0.94
C THR A 89 34.34 18.43 0.41
N ASP A 90 33.56 19.44 0.80
CA ASP A 90 32.20 19.64 0.29
C ASP A 90 32.23 19.82 -1.23
N LEU A 91 31.37 19.09 -1.94
CA LEU A 91 31.19 19.28 -3.38
C LEU A 91 30.64 20.68 -3.67
N TYR A 92 29.68 21.13 -2.86
CA TYR A 92 28.97 22.40 -2.94
C TYR A 92 28.45 22.84 -1.54
N ARG A 93 27.93 24.06 -1.42
CA ARG A 93 27.50 24.65 -0.12
C ARG A 93 26.09 24.26 0.34
N ALA A 94 25.18 23.94 -0.58
CA ALA A 94 23.79 23.60 -0.24
C ALA A 94 23.69 22.41 0.74
N ARG A 95 22.59 22.37 1.49
CA ARG A 95 22.24 21.32 2.46
C ARG A 95 20.80 20.89 2.25
N TYR A 96 20.58 19.59 2.36
CA TYR A 96 19.30 18.95 2.06
C TYR A 96 18.80 18.13 3.24
N ALA A 97 17.50 17.82 3.24
CA ALA A 97 16.91 16.90 4.22
C ALA A 97 17.26 15.44 3.91
N TRP A 98 17.60 15.13 2.65
CA TRP A 98 18.10 13.83 2.20
C TRP A 98 18.82 13.96 0.85
N CYS A 99 19.80 13.09 0.59
CA CYS A 99 20.51 12.97 -0.69
C CYS A 99 20.54 11.50 -1.14
N GLY A 100 20.28 11.27 -2.43
CA GLY A 100 20.52 10.00 -3.11
C GLY A 100 21.96 9.85 -3.58
N ASN A 101 22.17 9.03 -4.60
CA ASN A 101 23.48 8.84 -5.23
C ASN A 101 23.54 9.56 -6.58
N PHE A 102 24.73 10.04 -6.96
CA PHE A 102 24.94 10.51 -8.32
C PHE A 102 24.91 9.33 -9.31
N GLN A 103 23.98 9.40 -10.27
CA GLN A 103 23.83 8.44 -11.37
C GLN A 103 23.41 9.21 -12.62
N GLY A 104 24.07 8.96 -13.75
CA GLY A 104 23.79 9.67 -15.00
C GLY A 104 24.07 11.18 -14.93
N GLY A 105 25.01 11.63 -14.08
CA GLY A 105 25.33 13.04 -13.89
C GLY A 105 24.26 13.84 -13.14
N ARG A 106 23.37 13.14 -12.42
CA ARG A 106 22.26 13.72 -11.65
C ARG A 106 22.16 13.02 -10.29
N CYS A 107 21.64 13.72 -9.29
CA CYS A 107 21.35 13.14 -7.98
C CYS A 107 20.00 13.61 -7.48
N PRO A 108 19.08 12.72 -7.06
CA PRO A 108 17.86 13.11 -6.39
C PRO A 108 18.17 13.60 -4.97
N VAL A 109 17.62 14.75 -4.60
CA VAL A 109 17.71 15.30 -3.24
C VAL A 109 16.33 15.72 -2.76
N ARG A 110 16.15 15.76 -1.45
CA ARG A 110 14.92 16.23 -0.81
C ARG A 110 15.17 17.53 -0.06
N GLU A 111 14.41 18.56 -0.40
CA GLU A 111 14.40 19.85 0.29
C GLU A 111 13.74 19.74 1.69
N PRO A 112 14.00 20.68 2.62
CA PRO A 112 13.42 20.67 3.96
C PRO A 112 11.89 20.66 4.02
N ASP A 113 11.22 21.20 3.00
CA ASP A 113 9.77 21.20 2.86
C ASP A 113 9.19 19.85 2.38
N GLY A 114 10.07 18.90 2.05
CA GLY A 114 9.72 17.56 1.59
C GLY A 114 9.70 17.39 0.07
N ALA A 115 9.89 18.45 -0.71
CA ALA A 115 9.92 18.37 -2.16
C ALA A 115 11.20 17.69 -2.66
N TYR A 116 11.08 16.89 -3.72
CA TYR A 116 12.21 16.27 -4.42
C TYR A 116 12.56 17.04 -5.69
N LEU A 117 13.85 17.08 -5.98
CA LEU A 117 14.42 17.55 -7.24
C LEU A 117 15.65 16.73 -7.59
N HIS A 118 16.18 16.96 -8.79
CA HIS A 118 17.51 16.52 -9.15
C HIS A 118 18.48 17.69 -9.19
N ILE A 119 19.72 17.45 -8.76
CA ILE A 119 20.81 18.41 -8.83
C ILE A 119 21.93 17.92 -9.75
N SER A 120 22.73 18.86 -10.25
CA SER A 120 23.98 18.57 -10.95
C SER A 120 25.17 18.45 -9.97
N SER A 121 26.37 18.13 -10.49
CA SER A 121 27.62 18.06 -9.71
C SER A 121 28.02 19.40 -9.09
N GLU A 122 27.48 20.51 -9.61
CA GLU A 122 27.70 21.85 -9.08
C GLU A 122 26.81 22.13 -7.84
N GLY A 123 25.86 21.24 -7.54
CA GLY A 123 24.91 21.38 -6.42
C GLY A 123 23.66 22.19 -6.74
N GLU A 124 23.55 22.66 -7.99
CA GLU A 124 22.42 23.45 -8.47
C GLU A 124 21.29 22.55 -8.98
N PRO A 125 20.01 22.99 -8.88
CA PRO A 125 18.90 22.29 -9.51
C PRO A 125 19.14 22.07 -11.00
N ALA A 126 19.00 20.81 -11.45
CA ALA A 126 19.16 20.45 -12.86
C ALA A 126 18.05 21.04 -13.76
N TYR A 127 16.91 21.38 -13.14
CA TYR A 127 15.74 22.00 -13.75
C TYR A 127 14.84 22.63 -12.67
N GLY A 128 13.82 23.38 -13.07
CA GLY A 128 12.95 24.13 -12.15
C GLY A 128 11.88 23.31 -11.43
N ALA A 129 11.43 22.19 -12.01
CA ALA A 129 10.36 21.37 -11.44
C ALA A 129 10.69 20.80 -10.06
N ARG A 130 9.63 20.56 -9.25
CA ARG A 130 9.66 19.93 -7.93
C ARG A 130 8.61 18.84 -7.87
N TRP A 131 8.96 17.73 -7.22
CA TRP A 131 8.16 16.51 -7.23
C TRP A 131 7.88 16.03 -5.82
N ARG A 132 6.82 15.24 -5.65
CA ARG A 132 6.53 14.56 -4.38
C ARG A 132 7.56 13.46 -4.10
N TYR A 133 8.09 12.87 -5.16
CA TYR A 133 9.19 11.91 -5.13
C TYR A 133 9.97 11.98 -6.45
N ALA A 134 11.27 11.72 -6.39
CA ALA A 134 12.14 11.55 -7.55
C ALA A 134 13.11 10.39 -7.29
N GLY A 135 13.14 9.43 -8.21
CA GLY A 135 14.06 8.29 -8.18
C GLY A 135 15.37 8.57 -8.93
N ASP A 136 16.35 7.68 -8.78
CA ASP A 136 17.64 7.80 -9.47
C ASP A 136 17.49 7.74 -11.01
N TYR A 137 18.38 8.42 -11.72
CA TYR A 137 18.49 8.28 -13.16
C TYR A 137 19.11 6.94 -13.55
N ARG A 138 18.55 6.33 -14.59
CA ARG A 138 19.12 5.18 -15.29
C ARG A 138 18.91 5.35 -16.78
N ASP A 139 19.99 5.21 -17.55
CA ASP A 139 19.96 5.34 -19.02
C ASP A 139 19.32 6.67 -19.50
N GLY A 140 19.54 7.76 -18.74
CA GLY A 140 19.03 9.10 -19.05
C GLY A 140 17.58 9.36 -18.64
N ILE A 141 16.92 8.42 -17.95
CA ILE A 141 15.52 8.51 -17.52
C ILE A 141 15.41 8.37 -16.01
N ALA A 142 14.53 9.15 -15.38
CA ALA A 142 14.14 8.99 -13.99
C ALA A 142 12.62 8.88 -13.85
N VAL A 143 12.16 8.24 -12.77
CA VAL A 143 10.75 8.25 -12.36
C VAL A 143 10.53 9.39 -11.37
N VAL A 144 9.46 10.15 -11.59
CA VAL A 144 9.00 11.20 -10.67
C VAL A 144 7.54 10.99 -10.31
N GLN A 145 7.16 11.44 -9.12
CA GLN A 145 5.78 11.42 -8.65
C GLN A 145 5.26 12.84 -8.47
N ALA A 146 4.09 13.11 -9.03
CA ALA A 146 3.37 14.37 -8.88
C ALA A 146 2.67 14.48 -7.51
N VAL A 147 2.10 15.65 -7.23
CA VAL A 147 1.43 15.96 -5.96
C VAL A 147 0.22 15.06 -5.68
N ASP A 148 -0.45 14.59 -6.73
CA ASP A 148 -1.61 13.68 -6.67
C ASP A 148 -1.22 12.21 -6.42
N GLY A 149 0.08 11.92 -6.31
CA GLY A 149 0.62 10.58 -6.06
C GLY A 149 0.84 9.74 -7.31
N ARG A 150 0.61 10.27 -8.51
CA ARG A 150 0.87 9.54 -9.76
C ARG A 150 2.29 9.72 -10.25
N SER A 151 2.80 8.71 -10.94
CA SER A 151 4.19 8.66 -11.41
C SER A 151 4.31 8.74 -12.93
N SER A 152 5.37 9.38 -13.41
CA SER A 152 5.76 9.44 -14.84
C SER A 152 7.28 9.44 -15.01
N HIS A 153 7.72 9.34 -16.26
CA HIS A 153 9.14 9.38 -16.63
C HIS A 153 9.55 10.79 -17.08
N ILE A 154 10.74 11.20 -16.68
CA ILE A 154 11.39 12.43 -17.14
C ILE A 154 12.78 12.15 -17.71
N ASP A 155 13.22 13.00 -18.62
CA ASP A 155 14.58 13.00 -19.16
C ASP A 155 15.53 13.89 -18.34
N LEU A 156 16.81 13.97 -18.75
CA LEU A 156 17.86 14.75 -18.07
C LEU A 156 17.61 16.27 -18.03
N SER A 157 16.70 16.80 -18.86
CA SER A 157 16.25 18.19 -18.86
C SER A 157 15.08 18.43 -17.90
N GLY A 158 14.49 17.37 -17.36
CA GLY A 158 13.30 17.41 -16.50
C GLY A 158 11.99 17.43 -17.27
N GLU A 159 12.03 17.28 -18.60
CA GLU A 159 10.85 17.17 -19.43
C GLU A 159 10.27 15.76 -19.38
N LEU A 160 8.95 15.67 -19.48
CA LEU A 160 8.26 14.38 -19.53
C LEU A 160 8.64 13.63 -20.80
N VAL A 161 9.13 12.40 -20.62
CA VAL A 161 9.44 11.48 -21.74
C VAL A 161 8.16 11.11 -22.50
N HIS A 162 7.05 11.06 -21.76
CA HIS A 162 5.70 10.85 -22.28
C HIS A 162 4.66 11.48 -21.34
N GLY A 163 3.47 11.80 -21.85
CA GLY A 163 2.40 12.46 -21.08
C GLY A 163 1.53 11.53 -20.21
N VAL A 164 1.92 10.27 -20.01
CA VAL A 164 1.11 9.27 -19.27
C VAL A 164 1.49 9.22 -17.80
N TRP A 165 0.48 9.17 -16.92
CA TRP A 165 0.63 9.15 -15.46
C TRP A 165 0.00 7.89 -14.87
N PHE A 166 0.77 7.16 -14.06
CA PHE A 166 0.39 5.87 -13.49
C PHE A 166 0.25 5.93 -11.98
N LEU A 167 -0.50 5.00 -11.40
CA LEU A 167 -0.58 4.84 -9.94
C LEU A 167 0.75 4.36 -9.36
N ASP A 168 1.50 3.58 -10.13
CA ASP A 168 2.86 3.15 -9.80
C ASP A 168 3.64 2.92 -11.10
N LEU A 169 4.96 3.17 -11.07
CA LEU A 169 5.80 3.15 -12.26
C LEU A 169 7.26 2.86 -11.89
N ASP A 170 7.83 1.84 -12.53
CA ASP A 170 9.25 1.55 -12.47
C ASP A 170 10.01 2.28 -13.57
N VAL A 171 11.32 2.49 -13.36
CA VAL A 171 12.24 2.90 -14.43
C VAL A 171 12.32 1.84 -15.54
N PHE A 172 12.64 2.26 -16.76
CA PHE A 172 12.84 1.35 -17.87
C PHE A 172 13.95 0.30 -17.58
N HIS A 173 13.63 -0.95 -17.92
CA HIS A 173 14.53 -2.10 -17.90
C HIS A 173 14.37 -2.87 -19.22
N LYS A 174 15.45 -2.94 -20.01
CA LYS A 174 15.46 -3.58 -21.34
C LYS A 174 14.36 -3.04 -22.28
N GLY A 175 14.10 -1.73 -22.22
CA GLY A 175 13.14 -1.04 -23.10
C GLY A 175 11.68 -1.05 -22.61
N PHE A 176 11.40 -1.67 -21.45
CA PHE A 176 10.06 -1.74 -20.86
C PHE A 176 10.07 -1.23 -19.43
N ALA A 177 8.96 -0.66 -18.98
CA ALA A 177 8.74 -0.34 -17.57
C ALA A 177 7.52 -1.12 -17.06
N ARG A 178 7.54 -1.49 -15.77
CA ARG A 178 6.32 -1.96 -15.11
C ARG A 178 5.51 -0.74 -14.70
N ALA A 179 4.22 -0.76 -14.98
CA ALA A 179 3.32 0.33 -14.64
C ALA A 179 2.02 -0.22 -14.09
N ARG A 180 1.39 0.54 -13.20
CA ARG A 180 0.09 0.22 -12.62
C ARG A 180 -0.92 1.32 -12.92
N ASP A 181 -2.04 0.95 -13.51
CA ASP A 181 -3.21 1.81 -13.65
C ASP A 181 -4.37 1.29 -12.78
N GLY A 182 -5.57 1.86 -12.94
CA GLY A 182 -6.76 1.46 -12.19
C GLY A 182 -7.19 0.01 -12.44
N ASP A 183 -6.80 -0.56 -13.58
CA ASP A 183 -7.16 -1.91 -13.98
C ASP A 183 -6.10 -2.94 -13.55
N GLY A 184 -4.90 -2.51 -13.15
CA GLY A 184 -3.86 -3.35 -12.57
C GLY A 184 -2.46 -3.10 -13.13
N TRP A 185 -1.57 -4.06 -12.92
CA TRP A 185 -0.19 -4.01 -13.41
C TRP A 185 -0.08 -4.45 -14.87
N THR A 186 0.82 -3.79 -15.60
CA THR A 186 1.20 -4.11 -16.98
C THR A 186 2.65 -3.69 -17.27
N HIS A 187 3.13 -4.03 -18.47
CA HIS A 187 4.37 -3.49 -19.02
C HIS A 187 4.06 -2.38 -20.03
N VAL A 188 4.83 -1.29 -20.01
CA VAL A 188 4.71 -0.17 -20.95
C VAL A 188 5.99 0.04 -21.75
N ASP A 189 5.84 0.53 -22.98
CA ASP A 189 6.94 0.91 -23.87
C ASP A 189 7.54 2.29 -23.49
N GLY A 190 8.59 2.72 -24.19
CA GLY A 190 9.24 4.02 -24.01
C GLY A 190 8.32 5.24 -24.20
N ARG A 191 7.13 5.06 -24.77
CA ARG A 191 6.10 6.12 -24.93
C ARG A 191 5.00 6.02 -23.87
N GLY A 192 5.18 5.17 -22.86
CA GLY A 192 4.21 4.94 -21.80
C GLY A 192 2.98 4.16 -22.26
N ARG A 193 3.02 3.48 -23.41
CA ARG A 193 1.87 2.71 -23.92
C ARG A 193 1.96 1.26 -23.43
N PRO A 194 0.87 0.67 -22.95
CA PRO A 194 0.84 -0.76 -22.63
C PRO A 194 1.29 -1.60 -23.83
N VAL A 195 2.21 -2.52 -23.60
CA VAL A 195 2.71 -3.43 -24.66
C VAL A 195 1.65 -4.47 -25.05
N TYR A 196 0.69 -4.70 -24.14
CA TYR A 196 -0.45 -5.60 -24.34
C TYR A 196 -1.68 -5.13 -23.52
N GLY A 197 -2.86 -5.65 -23.85
CA GLY A 197 -4.13 -5.24 -23.22
C GLY A 197 -4.41 -5.87 -21.85
N ARG A 198 -3.79 -7.00 -21.52
CA ARG A 198 -4.02 -7.71 -20.24
C ARG A 198 -3.56 -6.89 -19.03
N ARG A 199 -4.18 -7.16 -17.88
CA ARG A 199 -3.83 -6.59 -16.58
C ARG A 199 -3.70 -7.69 -15.55
N PHE A 200 -2.84 -7.44 -14.56
CA PHE A 200 -2.43 -8.43 -13.57
C PHE A 200 -2.44 -7.84 -12.17
N ALA A 201 -2.57 -8.70 -11.17
CA ALA A 201 -2.40 -8.32 -9.77
C ALA A 201 -0.95 -7.97 -9.46
N SER A 202 0.01 -8.60 -10.16
CA SER A 202 1.42 -8.21 -10.16
C SER A 202 2.13 -8.67 -11.45
N VAL A 203 3.18 -7.95 -11.84
CA VAL A 203 4.08 -8.36 -12.92
C VAL A 203 5.54 -8.21 -12.47
N GLU A 204 6.38 -9.18 -12.82
CA GLU A 204 7.84 -9.07 -12.74
C GLU A 204 8.41 -8.43 -14.02
N PRO A 205 9.61 -7.80 -13.99
CA PRO A 205 10.22 -7.27 -15.21
C PRO A 205 10.50 -8.37 -16.24
N PHE A 206 10.55 -8.01 -17.52
CA PHE A 206 10.98 -8.93 -18.57
C PHE A 206 12.46 -9.32 -18.42
N TYR A 207 12.71 -10.63 -18.31
CA TYR A 207 14.03 -11.24 -18.42
C TYR A 207 14.05 -12.20 -19.60
N ASN A 208 14.94 -11.95 -20.56
CA ASN A 208 15.09 -12.75 -21.78
C ASN A 208 13.75 -12.96 -22.53
N GLY A 209 12.92 -11.91 -22.57
CA GLY A 209 11.63 -11.90 -23.28
C GLY A 209 10.45 -12.52 -22.53
N GLN A 210 10.61 -12.88 -21.26
CA GLN A 210 9.56 -13.50 -20.45
C GLN A 210 9.41 -12.81 -19.09
N ALA A 211 8.20 -12.83 -18.55
CA ALA A 211 7.89 -12.31 -17.22
C ALA A 211 6.96 -13.27 -16.50
N ARG A 212 7.18 -13.45 -15.19
CA ARG A 212 6.20 -14.09 -14.31
C ARG A 212 5.18 -13.05 -13.86
N VAL A 213 3.91 -13.43 -13.85
CA VAL A 213 2.79 -12.56 -13.49
C VAL A 213 1.80 -13.29 -12.60
N GLU A 214 1.07 -12.53 -11.79
CA GLU A 214 -0.03 -13.01 -10.96
C GLU A 214 -1.35 -12.44 -11.46
N ARG A 215 -2.31 -13.31 -11.76
CA ARG A 215 -3.68 -12.95 -12.13
C ARG A 215 -4.49 -12.56 -10.90
N PHE A 216 -5.62 -11.86 -11.09
CA PHE A 216 -6.50 -11.44 -9.98
C PHE A 216 -7.15 -12.59 -9.21
N ASP A 217 -7.30 -13.77 -9.84
CA ASP A 217 -7.76 -15.00 -9.20
C ASP A 217 -6.66 -15.67 -8.34
N GLY A 218 -5.47 -15.07 -8.26
CA GLY A 218 -4.30 -15.64 -7.59
C GLY A 218 -3.55 -16.69 -8.42
N GLY A 219 -3.95 -16.92 -9.68
CA GLY A 219 -3.23 -17.78 -10.60
C GLY A 219 -1.86 -17.19 -10.95
N LEU A 220 -0.88 -18.06 -11.17
CA LEU A 220 0.47 -17.66 -11.58
C LEU A 220 0.78 -18.20 -12.96
N GLU A 221 1.36 -17.36 -13.81
CA GLU A 221 1.76 -17.75 -15.15
C GLU A 221 3.02 -17.02 -15.61
N VAL A 222 3.65 -17.56 -16.65
CA VAL A 222 4.73 -16.91 -17.41
C VAL A 222 4.13 -16.39 -18.71
N ILE A 223 4.43 -15.14 -19.06
CA ILE A 223 4.03 -14.50 -20.30
C ILE A 223 5.23 -14.10 -21.15
N ASP A 224 5.04 -14.00 -22.46
CA ASP A 224 5.97 -13.35 -23.38
C ASP A 224 5.79 -11.81 -23.40
N VAL A 225 6.64 -11.11 -24.16
CA VAL A 225 6.57 -9.65 -24.34
C VAL A 225 5.26 -9.14 -24.96
N THR A 226 4.50 -10.01 -25.63
CA THR A 226 3.17 -9.67 -26.19
C THR A 226 2.04 -9.90 -25.19
N GLY A 227 2.36 -10.34 -23.98
CA GLY A 227 1.39 -10.66 -22.94
C GLY A 227 0.72 -12.01 -23.10
N ARG A 228 1.16 -12.85 -24.06
CA ARG A 228 0.60 -14.18 -24.26
C ARG A 228 1.15 -15.14 -23.22
N GLN A 229 0.27 -15.95 -22.64
CA GLN A 229 0.67 -17.01 -21.72
C GLN A 229 1.57 -18.04 -22.43
N ILE A 230 2.74 -18.29 -21.84
CA ILE A 230 3.68 -19.36 -22.22
C ILE A 230 3.44 -20.60 -21.37
N ALA A 231 3.29 -20.43 -20.05
CA ALA A 231 3.11 -21.52 -19.11
C ALA A 231 2.26 -21.09 -17.91
N GLU A 232 1.37 -21.96 -17.44
CA GLU A 232 0.71 -21.81 -16.15
C GLU A 232 1.56 -22.48 -15.07
N LEU A 233 1.85 -21.73 -14.00
CA LEU A 233 2.64 -22.20 -12.86
C LEU A 233 1.75 -22.62 -11.70
N ARG A 234 0.58 -21.97 -11.56
CA ARG A 234 -0.42 -22.26 -10.54
C ARG A 234 -1.81 -21.86 -11.05
N PRO A 235 -2.84 -22.71 -10.93
CA PRO A 235 -4.21 -22.32 -11.25
C PRO A 235 -4.71 -21.21 -10.30
N GLY A 236 -5.82 -20.58 -10.68
CA GLY A 236 -6.51 -19.62 -9.81
C GLY A 236 -6.80 -20.21 -8.44
N LEU A 237 -6.48 -19.47 -7.38
CA LEU A 237 -6.84 -19.81 -6.00
C LEU A 237 -8.30 -19.44 -5.71
N ARG A 238 -8.86 -18.53 -6.51
CA ARG A 238 -10.25 -18.11 -6.45
C ARG A 238 -10.98 -18.68 -7.65
N SER A 239 -12.11 -19.33 -7.38
CA SER A 239 -13.04 -19.71 -8.43
C SER A 239 -14.00 -18.55 -8.64
N GLU A 240 -14.01 -17.97 -9.84
CA GLU A 240 -15.01 -16.96 -10.22
C GLU A 240 -16.43 -17.49 -10.07
N PHE A 241 -16.65 -18.80 -10.28
CA PHE A 241 -17.91 -19.45 -9.98
C PHE A 241 -18.26 -19.39 -8.48
N ALA A 242 -17.30 -19.71 -7.61
CA ALA A 242 -17.52 -19.63 -6.17
C ALA A 242 -17.69 -18.17 -5.70
N SER A 243 -16.97 -17.22 -6.31
CA SER A 243 -17.10 -15.79 -6.03
C SER A 243 -18.49 -15.29 -6.38
N LEU A 244 -18.94 -15.53 -7.63
CA LEU A 244 -20.28 -15.16 -8.08
C LEU A 244 -21.35 -15.89 -7.25
N SER A 245 -21.17 -17.18 -6.95
CA SER A 245 -22.09 -17.89 -6.07
C SER A 245 -22.18 -17.25 -4.68
N GLY A 246 -21.07 -16.72 -4.16
CA GLY A 246 -21.03 -15.96 -2.92
C GLY A 246 -21.80 -14.65 -3.01
N ASP A 247 -21.68 -13.92 -4.12
CA ASP A 247 -22.43 -12.68 -4.38
C ASP A 247 -23.94 -12.94 -4.46
N LEU A 248 -24.35 -14.01 -5.16
CA LEU A 248 -25.75 -14.41 -5.31
C LEU A 248 -26.43 -14.74 -3.97
N VAL A 249 -25.67 -15.23 -2.99
CA VAL A 249 -26.17 -15.54 -1.65
C VAL A 249 -25.84 -14.48 -0.61
N GLY A 250 -25.32 -13.31 -1.03
CA GLY A 250 -24.96 -12.20 -0.13
C GLY A 250 -26.11 -11.75 0.76
N PHE A 251 -27.36 -11.88 0.29
CA PHE A 251 -28.56 -11.55 1.05
C PHE A 251 -28.72 -12.39 2.33
N TRP A 252 -28.21 -13.62 2.40
CA TRP A 252 -28.25 -14.44 3.61
C TRP A 252 -27.59 -13.75 4.79
N ARG A 253 -26.52 -12.97 4.53
CA ARG A 253 -25.82 -12.20 5.58
C ARG A 253 -26.75 -11.14 6.16
N THR A 254 -27.35 -10.32 5.31
CA THR A 254 -28.31 -9.28 5.72
C THR A 254 -29.50 -9.88 6.45
N GLN A 255 -30.03 -11.00 5.97
CA GLN A 255 -31.18 -11.68 6.58
C GLN A 255 -30.84 -12.28 7.95
N ALA A 256 -29.67 -12.91 8.11
CA ALA A 256 -29.23 -13.48 9.38
C ALA A 256 -29.01 -12.38 10.44
N ILE A 257 -28.37 -11.27 10.05
CA ILE A 257 -28.17 -10.11 10.93
C ILE A 257 -29.51 -9.51 11.36
N CYS A 258 -30.41 -9.28 10.40
CA CYS A 258 -31.74 -8.74 10.67
C CYS A 258 -32.53 -9.65 11.63
N ALA A 259 -32.53 -10.96 11.39
CA ALA A 259 -33.21 -11.91 12.27
C ALA A 259 -32.62 -11.89 13.69
N ALA A 260 -31.30 -11.85 13.83
CA ALA A 260 -30.65 -11.78 15.14
C ALA A 260 -30.98 -10.50 15.91
N VAL A 261 -31.09 -9.36 15.23
CA VAL A 261 -31.55 -8.09 15.83
C VAL A 261 -33.01 -8.19 16.26
N GLU A 262 -33.91 -8.66 15.39
CA GLU A 262 -35.34 -8.80 15.70
C GLU A 262 -35.60 -9.75 16.88
N LEU A 263 -34.79 -10.81 16.99
CA LEU A 263 -34.87 -11.80 18.07
C LEU A 263 -34.16 -11.34 19.36
N GLY A 264 -33.51 -10.18 19.38
CA GLY A 264 -32.79 -9.66 20.55
C GLY A 264 -31.51 -10.41 20.89
N VAL A 265 -30.95 -11.18 19.96
CA VAL A 265 -29.78 -12.05 20.20
C VAL A 265 -28.56 -11.24 20.64
N PHE A 266 -28.31 -10.08 20.02
CA PHE A 266 -27.16 -9.24 20.37
C PHE A 266 -27.28 -8.64 21.78
N ASP A 267 -28.50 -8.28 22.20
CA ASP A 267 -28.75 -7.71 23.53
C ASP A 267 -28.73 -8.79 24.63
N ALA A 268 -29.02 -10.05 24.29
CA ALA A 268 -28.95 -11.19 25.19
C ALA A 268 -27.51 -11.72 25.41
N LEU A 269 -26.53 -11.24 24.64
CA LEU A 269 -25.13 -11.62 24.76
C LEU A 269 -24.38 -10.67 25.72
N PRO A 270 -23.45 -11.19 26.57
CA PRO A 270 -22.90 -12.55 26.52
C PRO A 270 -23.73 -13.60 27.27
N GLY A 271 -23.66 -14.87 26.84
CA GLY A 271 -24.36 -15.99 27.48
C GLY A 271 -24.10 -17.35 26.82
N THR A 272 -24.52 -18.44 27.46
CA THR A 272 -24.51 -19.77 26.81
C THR A 272 -25.63 -19.86 25.77
N ILE A 273 -25.60 -20.88 24.90
CA ILE A 273 -26.66 -21.09 23.90
C ILE A 273 -28.03 -21.20 24.59
N GLU A 274 -28.10 -21.94 25.70
CA GLU A 274 -29.32 -22.14 26.48
C GLU A 274 -29.80 -20.83 27.10
N GLY A 275 -28.89 -20.02 27.66
CA GLY A 275 -29.22 -18.74 28.28
C GLY A 275 -29.73 -17.73 27.25
N VAL A 276 -29.04 -17.60 26.11
CA VAL A 276 -29.46 -16.72 25.01
C VAL A 276 -30.78 -17.20 24.41
N ALA A 277 -30.93 -18.52 24.18
CA ALA A 277 -32.17 -19.09 23.66
C ALA A 277 -33.35 -18.82 24.60
N GLN A 278 -33.17 -18.99 25.91
CA GLN A 278 -34.20 -18.68 26.90
C GLN A 278 -34.56 -17.19 26.90
N ALA A 279 -33.57 -16.30 26.90
CA ALA A 279 -33.79 -14.84 26.89
C ALA A 279 -34.53 -14.37 25.63
N CYS A 280 -34.26 -15.00 24.49
CA CYS A 280 -34.84 -14.65 23.18
C CYS A 280 -36.07 -15.47 22.80
N GLY A 281 -36.52 -16.43 23.62
CA GLY A 281 -37.63 -17.32 23.30
C GLY A 281 -37.37 -18.27 22.11
N LEU A 282 -36.13 -18.74 21.96
CA LEU A 282 -35.68 -19.59 20.86
C LEU A 282 -35.51 -21.05 21.29
N GLU A 283 -35.56 -21.95 20.32
CA GLU A 283 -35.12 -23.33 20.52
C GLU A 283 -33.56 -23.37 20.55
N PRO A 284 -32.93 -24.02 21.56
CA PRO A 284 -31.47 -24.00 21.75
C PRO A 284 -30.64 -24.41 20.52
N GLU A 285 -31.00 -25.49 19.83
CA GLU A 285 -30.23 -25.96 18.66
C GLU A 285 -30.26 -24.91 17.52
N ARG A 286 -31.43 -24.33 17.25
CA ARG A 286 -31.61 -23.25 16.27
C ARG A 286 -30.89 -21.97 16.66
N CYS A 287 -30.91 -21.60 17.95
CA CYS A 287 -30.13 -20.48 18.48
C CYS A 287 -28.63 -20.69 18.22
N GLY A 288 -28.12 -21.88 18.53
CA GLY A 288 -26.73 -22.26 18.28
C GLY A 288 -26.34 -22.23 16.78
N ARG A 289 -27.27 -22.54 15.86
CA ARG A 289 -27.04 -22.39 14.42
C ARG A 289 -26.93 -20.91 14.02
N LEU A 290 -27.81 -20.05 14.54
CA LEU A 290 -27.76 -18.62 14.27
C LEU A 290 -26.48 -17.99 14.82
N LEU A 291 -26.10 -18.29 16.06
CA LEU A 291 -24.87 -17.80 16.68
C LEU A 291 -23.61 -18.19 15.88
N ARG A 292 -23.53 -19.42 15.38
CA ARG A 292 -22.45 -19.85 14.48
C ARG A 292 -22.46 -19.11 13.14
N ALA A 293 -23.63 -18.90 12.53
CA ALA A 293 -23.72 -18.11 11.30
C ALA A 293 -23.26 -16.66 11.51
N LEU A 294 -23.58 -16.05 12.66
CA LEU A 294 -23.10 -14.72 13.03
C LEU A 294 -21.58 -14.71 13.30
N ALA A 295 -21.00 -15.82 13.77
CA ALA A 295 -19.57 -15.96 13.99
C ALA A 295 -18.76 -15.94 12.69
N GLU A 296 -19.27 -16.61 11.64
CA GLU A 296 -18.70 -16.55 10.28
C GLU A 296 -18.75 -15.13 9.69
N LEU A 297 -19.65 -14.28 10.19
CA LEU A 297 -19.72 -12.85 9.85
C LEU A 297 -18.86 -11.98 10.78
N HIS A 298 -18.15 -12.60 11.72
CA HIS A 298 -17.35 -11.96 12.76
C HIS A 298 -18.16 -10.99 13.65
N LEU A 299 -19.44 -11.28 13.89
CA LEU A 299 -20.33 -10.49 14.76
C LEU A 299 -20.44 -11.08 16.16
N THR A 300 -20.25 -12.39 16.27
CA THR A 300 -20.19 -13.10 17.55
C THR A 300 -18.92 -13.94 17.61
N ARG A 301 -18.55 -14.35 18.82
CA ARG A 301 -17.47 -15.32 19.04
C ARG A 301 -17.81 -16.22 20.21
N GLN A 302 -17.24 -17.42 20.20
CA GLN A 302 -17.40 -18.40 21.27
C GLN A 302 -16.12 -18.46 22.10
N GLU A 303 -16.25 -18.39 23.42
CA GLU A 303 -15.18 -18.58 24.40
C GLU A 303 -15.65 -19.62 25.42
N GLY A 304 -15.11 -20.83 25.34
CA GLY A 304 -15.62 -21.97 26.11
C GLY A 304 -17.07 -22.31 25.73
N SER A 305 -17.96 -22.37 26.72
CA SER A 305 -19.40 -22.58 26.50
C SER A 305 -20.18 -21.28 26.28
N ALA A 306 -19.55 -20.13 26.47
CA ALA A 306 -20.20 -18.82 26.36
C ALA A 306 -19.99 -18.20 24.99
N TRP A 307 -21.00 -17.45 24.56
CA TRP A 307 -20.99 -16.63 23.36
C TRP A 307 -20.92 -15.16 23.75
N TRP A 308 -20.20 -14.39 22.95
CA TRP A 308 -19.98 -12.97 23.12
C TRP A 308 -20.22 -12.24 21.80
N THR A 309 -20.62 -10.98 21.86
CA THR A 309 -20.51 -10.08 20.73
C THR A 309 -19.03 -9.74 20.47
N THR A 310 -18.66 -9.55 19.21
CA THR A 310 -17.40 -8.89 18.86
C THR A 310 -17.60 -7.37 18.91
N GLU A 311 -16.52 -6.60 18.77
CA GLU A 311 -16.60 -5.14 18.58
C GLU A 311 -17.53 -4.76 17.42
N ARG A 312 -17.46 -5.53 16.31
CA ARG A 312 -18.37 -5.36 15.16
C ARG A 312 -19.82 -5.67 15.52
N GLY A 313 -20.05 -6.71 16.32
CA GLY A 313 -21.37 -7.11 16.79
C GLY A 313 -22.01 -6.14 17.79
N ASP A 314 -21.20 -5.43 18.58
CA ASP A 314 -21.71 -4.48 19.58
C ASP A 314 -22.50 -3.32 18.96
N TYR A 315 -22.16 -2.91 17.73
CA TYR A 315 -22.96 -1.94 16.97
C TYR A 315 -24.39 -2.41 16.69
N LEU A 316 -24.70 -3.70 16.83
CA LEU A 316 -26.04 -4.25 16.61
C LEU A 316 -26.87 -4.36 17.90
N LYS A 317 -26.31 -4.00 19.06
CA LYS A 317 -27.06 -3.87 20.31
C LYS A 317 -27.95 -2.63 20.27
N ALA A 318 -29.16 -2.73 20.82
CA ALA A 318 -30.12 -1.63 20.84
C ALA A 318 -29.64 -0.44 21.70
N THR A 319 -28.82 -0.72 22.71
CA THR A 319 -28.28 0.26 23.66
C THR A 319 -26.99 0.93 23.21
N HIS A 320 -26.38 0.48 22.11
CA HIS A 320 -25.13 1.06 21.62
C HIS A 320 -25.36 2.53 21.18
N PRO A 321 -24.50 3.49 21.59
CA PRO A 321 -24.67 4.90 21.21
C PRO A 321 -24.70 5.14 19.70
N TRP A 322 -23.97 4.30 18.95
CA TRP A 322 -23.94 4.28 17.48
C TRP A 322 -24.62 3.03 16.92
N THR A 323 -25.78 2.65 17.48
CA THR A 323 -26.45 1.41 17.05
C THR A 323 -26.84 1.43 15.58
N LEU A 324 -26.62 0.30 14.91
CA LEU A 324 -27.02 -0.04 13.55
C LEU A 324 -28.16 -1.07 13.54
N ALA A 325 -28.75 -1.40 14.70
CA ALA A 325 -29.90 -2.31 14.78
C ALA A 325 -31.06 -1.86 13.86
N GLY A 326 -31.36 -0.56 13.84
CA GLY A 326 -32.36 0.01 12.93
C GLY A 326 -32.01 -0.19 11.45
N ALA A 327 -30.74 -0.05 11.08
CA ALA A 327 -30.26 -0.29 9.72
C ALA A 327 -30.38 -1.76 9.32
N ALA A 328 -30.05 -2.68 10.23
CA ALA A 328 -30.21 -4.12 9.99
C ALA A 328 -31.66 -4.49 9.64
N VAL A 329 -32.64 -3.94 10.36
CA VAL A 329 -34.07 -4.17 10.10
C VAL A 329 -34.53 -3.46 8.82
N GLU A 330 -34.16 -2.20 8.62
CA GLU A 330 -34.57 -1.41 7.45
C GLU A 330 -34.08 -2.08 6.16
N TYR A 331 -32.81 -2.51 6.12
CA TYR A 331 -32.21 -3.17 4.96
C TYR A 331 -32.65 -4.62 4.80
N GLY A 332 -32.77 -5.39 5.89
CA GLY A 332 -33.16 -6.79 5.85
C GLY A 332 -34.65 -7.05 5.60
N ARG A 333 -35.51 -6.04 5.76
CA ARG A 333 -36.95 -6.16 5.52
C ARG A 333 -37.41 -5.20 4.43
N ARG A 334 -37.51 -3.92 4.79
CA ARG A 334 -38.28 -2.94 4.02
C ARG A 334 -37.61 -2.65 2.68
N PHE A 335 -36.30 -2.41 2.69
CA PHE A 335 -35.56 -2.14 1.46
C PHE A 335 -35.32 -3.42 0.66
N ALA A 336 -35.06 -4.57 1.30
CA ALA A 336 -34.97 -5.85 0.59
C ALA A 336 -36.19 -6.10 -0.32
N ARG A 337 -37.41 -5.85 0.18
CA ARG A 337 -38.65 -5.95 -0.62
C ARG A 337 -38.70 -4.95 -1.78
N LYS A 338 -38.18 -3.73 -1.59
CA LYS A 338 -38.13 -2.73 -2.66
C LYS A 338 -37.15 -3.13 -3.77
N TRP A 339 -36.04 -3.79 -3.43
CA TRP A 339 -35.07 -4.30 -4.41
C TRP A 339 -35.67 -5.39 -5.32
N GLU A 340 -36.70 -6.11 -4.89
CA GLU A 340 -37.44 -7.05 -5.75
C GLU A 340 -38.09 -6.34 -6.95
N ALA A 341 -38.42 -5.05 -6.83
CA ALA A 341 -38.99 -4.25 -7.91
C ALA A 341 -37.95 -3.66 -8.87
N LEU A 342 -36.64 -3.87 -8.66
CA LEU A 342 -35.58 -3.29 -9.49
C LEU A 342 -35.74 -3.59 -10.98
N PRO A 343 -36.02 -4.84 -11.42
CA PRO A 343 -36.21 -5.10 -12.85
C PRO A 343 -37.38 -4.32 -13.45
N ALA A 344 -38.46 -4.13 -12.68
CA ALA A 344 -39.61 -3.33 -13.13
C ALA A 344 -39.28 -1.83 -13.18
N ALA A 345 -38.50 -1.34 -12.20
CA ALA A 345 -38.04 0.05 -12.14
C ALA A 345 -37.10 0.44 -13.30
N LEU A 346 -36.32 -0.52 -13.82
CA LEU A 346 -35.36 -0.28 -14.90
C LEU A 346 -35.95 -0.42 -16.31
N ARG A 347 -37.12 -1.06 -16.45
CA ARG A 347 -37.79 -1.18 -17.74
C ARG A 347 -38.38 0.17 -18.16
N SER A 348 -38.36 0.45 -19.46
CA SER A 348 -38.78 1.73 -20.06
C SER A 348 -40.28 2.04 -19.97
N ASP A 349 -41.07 1.25 -19.24
CA ASP A 349 -42.53 1.44 -19.18
C ASP A 349 -42.88 2.60 -18.23
N ALA A 350 -43.70 3.53 -18.74
CA ALA A 350 -44.06 4.78 -18.07
C ALA A 350 -44.95 4.63 -16.81
N GLY A 351 -45.24 3.39 -16.39
CA GLY A 351 -46.14 3.09 -15.28
C GLY A 351 -45.46 2.98 -13.91
N TRP A 352 -44.14 2.80 -13.86
CA TRP A 352 -43.43 2.68 -12.59
C TRP A 352 -43.26 4.04 -11.92
N ARG A 353 -43.48 4.08 -10.60
CA ARG A 353 -43.24 5.27 -9.77
C ARG A 353 -42.36 4.89 -8.59
N ALA A 354 -41.40 5.75 -8.28
CA ALA A 354 -40.55 5.56 -7.12
C ALA A 354 -41.38 5.54 -5.83
N PRO A 355 -41.09 4.61 -4.90
CA PRO A 355 -41.76 4.59 -3.61
C PRO A 355 -41.39 5.85 -2.80
N ASP A 356 -42.38 6.43 -2.12
CA ASP A 356 -42.16 7.54 -1.18
C ASP A 356 -41.62 7.01 0.16
N ILE A 357 -40.31 6.76 0.20
CA ILE A 357 -39.64 6.18 1.37
C ILE A 357 -39.84 7.07 2.61
N PHE A 358 -39.71 8.39 2.47
CA PHE A 358 -39.81 9.31 3.60
C PHE A 358 -41.25 9.46 4.08
N GLY A 359 -42.23 9.49 3.18
CA GLY A 359 -43.64 9.45 3.55
C GLY A 359 -44.00 8.18 4.30
N GLU A 360 -43.53 7.01 3.85
CA GLU A 360 -43.74 5.74 4.54
C GLU A 360 -43.03 5.68 5.91
N VAL A 361 -41.88 6.34 6.07
CA VAL A 361 -41.17 6.46 7.35
C VAL A 361 -41.93 7.39 8.30
N ALA A 362 -42.39 8.55 7.80
CA ALA A 362 -43.11 9.55 8.60
C ALA A 362 -44.49 9.07 9.07
N ALA A 363 -45.11 8.15 8.33
CA ALA A 363 -46.42 7.57 8.68
C ALA A 363 -46.37 6.61 9.88
N ASP A 364 -45.20 6.12 10.28
CA ASP A 364 -44.99 5.17 11.38
C ASP A 364 -44.01 5.77 12.39
N ARG A 365 -44.51 6.14 13.58
CA ARG A 365 -43.69 6.81 14.61
C ARG A 365 -42.52 5.97 15.10
N GLU A 366 -42.68 4.66 15.20
CA GLU A 366 -41.64 3.76 15.67
C GLU A 366 -40.56 3.60 14.59
N ARG A 367 -40.99 3.42 13.33
CA ARG A 367 -40.10 3.44 12.17
C ARG A 367 -39.35 4.76 12.06
N MET A 368 -40.01 5.90 12.22
CA MET A 368 -39.37 7.21 12.16
C MET A 368 -38.26 7.34 13.21
N ALA A 369 -38.53 6.95 14.46
CA ALA A 369 -37.55 7.02 15.53
C ALA A 369 -36.32 6.12 15.26
N THR A 370 -36.54 4.89 14.80
CA THR A 370 -35.46 3.95 14.45
C THR A 370 -34.67 4.41 13.22
N HIS A 371 -35.35 4.96 12.20
CA HIS A 371 -34.76 5.49 10.99
C HIS A 371 -33.87 6.71 11.27
N HIS A 372 -34.32 7.66 12.10
CA HIS A 372 -33.49 8.79 12.52
C HIS A 372 -32.28 8.33 13.33
N ARG A 373 -32.44 7.34 14.22
CA ARG A 373 -31.33 6.82 15.02
C ARG A 373 -30.25 6.18 14.15
N MET A 374 -30.62 5.37 13.14
CA MET A 374 -29.63 4.78 12.24
C MET A 374 -28.91 5.84 11.39
N LEU A 375 -29.61 6.85 10.88
CA LEU A 375 -29.00 7.92 10.08
C LEU A 375 -28.03 8.76 10.92
N MET A 376 -28.37 8.99 12.19
CA MET A 376 -27.48 9.66 13.14
C MET A 376 -26.18 8.88 13.35
N SER A 377 -26.25 7.54 13.47
CA SER A 377 -25.06 6.69 13.59
C SER A 377 -24.11 6.84 12.38
N TYR A 378 -24.66 6.85 11.16
CA TYR A 378 -23.86 7.10 9.95
C TYR A 378 -23.27 8.51 9.94
N ALA A 379 -24.07 9.53 10.29
CA ALA A 379 -23.61 10.91 10.29
C ALA A 379 -22.48 11.16 11.30
N LEU A 380 -22.57 10.59 12.50
CA LEU A 380 -21.52 10.71 13.53
C LEU A 380 -20.20 10.07 13.08
N HIS A 381 -20.26 9.00 12.29
CA HIS A 381 -19.08 8.36 11.73
C HIS A 381 -18.49 9.17 10.55
N ASP A 382 -19.32 9.48 9.56
CA ASP A 382 -18.87 10.05 8.28
C ASP A 382 -18.46 11.53 8.40
N TYR A 383 -19.00 12.24 9.40
CA TYR A 383 -18.75 13.66 9.62
C TYR A 383 -18.05 13.95 10.95
N ALA A 384 -17.31 12.98 11.51
CA ALA A 384 -16.58 13.14 12.78
C ALA A 384 -15.58 14.32 12.78
N SER A 385 -15.12 14.77 11.61
CA SER A 385 -14.21 15.90 11.42
C SER A 385 -14.90 17.25 11.22
N VAL A 386 -16.22 17.28 11.08
CA VAL A 386 -16.98 18.53 10.94
C VAL A 386 -17.21 19.10 12.34
N PRO A 387 -16.72 20.32 12.65
CA PRO A 387 -16.91 20.93 13.96
C PRO A 387 -18.41 21.03 14.30
N SER A 388 -18.77 20.74 15.55
CA SER A 388 -20.14 20.97 16.02
C SER A 388 -20.49 22.46 15.88
N ALA A 389 -21.60 22.74 15.20
CA ALA A 389 -22.15 24.10 15.03
C ALA A 389 -22.61 24.72 16.35
#